data_AF-A0A954J2I0-F1
#
_entry.id   AF-A0A954J2I0-F1
#
_cell.length_a   1.000
_cell.length_b   1.000
_cell.length_c   1.000
_cell.angle_alpha   90.00
_cell.angle_beta   90.00
_cell.angle_gamma   90.00
#
_symmetry.space_group_name_H-M   'P 1'
#
loop_
_entity.id
_entity.type
_entity.pdbx_description
1 polymer ?
#
loop_
_entity_poly.entity_id
_entity_poly.type
_entity_poly.pdbx_seq_one_letter_code
_entity_poly.pdbx_strand_id
1 'polypeptide(L)'
;MTARLDRHATTELPFAPPAARRPDWRALLCGGTPREVLARIVDGDPLGLRPRIAAALRRGAWLMDADRVLLRALALCARRGASYRGRPAIDEWLEARVQEAIEDLLEEEHAARAPASAAFADLARPLALSPERLRAACARFHARPREEREAYVRLVLDRRPLEESGTDPLETARRARRATLALLGGEGS
;
A
#
# COMPACT_ATOMS: atom_id res chain seq x y z
N MET A 1 -41.30 -24.63 17.31
CA MET A 1 -40.28 -23.88 18.08
C MET A 1 -39.04 -23.77 17.21
N THR A 2 -38.91 -22.67 16.46
CA THR A 2 -37.87 -22.49 15.45
C THR A 2 -36.99 -21.34 15.91
N ALA A 3 -35.79 -21.63 16.39
CA ALA A 3 -34.85 -20.63 16.87
C ALA A 3 -34.28 -19.84 15.69
N ARG A 4 -34.60 -18.54 15.63
CA ARG A 4 -33.91 -17.55 14.80
C ARG A 4 -32.51 -17.38 15.37
N LEU A 5 -31.49 -17.69 14.56
CA LEU A 5 -30.13 -17.26 14.82
C LEU A 5 -30.03 -15.77 14.47
N ASP A 6 -29.99 -14.94 15.50
CA ASP A 6 -29.67 -13.52 15.38
C ASP A 6 -28.27 -13.37 14.78
N ARG A 7 -28.21 -12.67 13.65
CA ARG A 7 -26.95 -12.29 13.01
C ARG A 7 -26.31 -11.24 13.89
N HIS A 8 -25.14 -11.54 14.44
CA HIS A 8 -24.28 -10.55 15.06
C HIS A 8 -23.92 -9.49 14.01
N ALA A 9 -24.59 -8.34 14.09
CA ALA A 9 -24.15 -7.12 13.43
C ALA A 9 -22.87 -6.67 14.12
N THR A 10 -21.71 -7.01 13.55
CA THR A 10 -20.45 -6.39 13.92
C THR A 10 -20.53 -4.93 13.48
N THR A 11 -20.89 -4.04 14.40
CA THR A 11 -20.76 -2.59 14.20
C THR A 11 -19.27 -2.29 14.04
N GLU A 12 -18.79 -2.21 12.80
CA GLU A 12 -17.51 -1.56 12.52
C GLU A 12 -17.65 -0.09 12.93
N LEU A 13 -17.17 0.23 14.12
CA LEU A 13 -16.96 1.62 14.51
C LEU A 13 -15.94 2.20 13.51
N PRO A 14 -16.26 3.29 12.79
CA PRO A 14 -15.29 3.93 11.93
C PRO A 14 -14.14 4.41 12.81
N PHE A 15 -12.94 3.85 12.59
CA PHE A 15 -11.71 4.43 13.11
C PHE A 15 -11.57 5.82 12.47
N ALA A 16 -12.13 6.84 13.11
CA ALA A 16 -11.83 8.22 12.78
C ALA A 16 -10.42 8.50 13.32
N PRO A 17 -9.40 8.65 12.45
CA PRO A 17 -8.08 9.01 12.95
C PRO A 17 -8.18 10.34 13.71
N PRO A 18 -7.49 10.51 14.85
CA PRO A 18 -7.46 11.78 15.55
C PRO A 18 -7.02 12.87 14.56
N ALA A 19 -7.64 14.06 14.64
CA ALA A 19 -7.31 15.19 13.77
C ALA A 19 -5.79 15.43 13.83
N ALA A 20 -5.09 14.99 12.78
CA ALA A 20 -3.64 14.97 12.78
C ALA A 20 -3.14 16.40 12.89
N ARG A 21 -2.44 16.70 13.99
CA ARG A 21 -1.75 17.98 14.15
C ARG A 21 -0.83 18.14 12.95
N ARG A 22 -0.98 19.23 12.19
CA ARG A 22 -0.15 19.45 10.99
C ARG A 22 1.32 19.40 11.41
N PRO A 23 2.18 18.64 10.70
CA PRO A 23 3.58 18.56 11.05
C PRO A 23 4.22 19.94 10.96
N ASP A 24 5.05 20.30 11.93
CA ASP A 24 5.95 21.45 11.79
C ASP A 24 7.06 21.09 10.81
N TRP A 25 6.69 21.09 9.53
CA TRP A 25 7.58 20.66 8.46
C TRP A 25 8.82 21.54 8.36
N ARG A 26 8.78 22.80 8.83
CA ARG A 26 9.96 23.66 8.84
C ARG A 26 11.00 23.13 9.82
N ALA A 27 10.58 22.82 11.04
CA ALA A 27 11.46 22.22 12.05
C ALA A 27 11.96 20.83 11.65
N LEU A 28 11.18 20.08 10.87
CA LEU A 28 11.51 18.71 10.46
C LEU A 28 12.36 18.63 9.18
N LEU A 29 12.08 19.46 8.18
CA LEU A 29 12.65 19.33 6.83
C LEU A 29 13.67 20.41 6.46
N CYS A 30 13.61 21.59 7.10
CA CYS A 30 14.54 22.68 6.78
C CYS A 30 15.83 22.59 7.60
N GLY A 31 16.92 23.09 7.00
CA GLY A 31 18.24 23.10 7.61
C GLY A 31 18.89 21.72 7.65
N GLY A 32 20.23 21.71 7.67
CA GLY A 32 21.02 20.49 7.73
C GLY A 32 21.11 19.70 6.42
N THR A 33 21.86 18.61 6.49
CA THR A 33 22.07 17.60 5.45
C THR A 33 20.90 16.61 5.40
N PRO A 34 20.72 15.85 4.30
CA PRO A 34 19.72 14.78 4.24
C PRO A 34 19.82 13.78 5.39
N ARG A 35 21.02 13.50 5.89
CA ARG A 35 21.23 12.59 7.03
C ARG A 35 20.61 13.17 8.32
N GLU A 36 20.80 14.46 8.57
CA GLU A 36 20.25 15.15 9.75
C GLU A 36 18.73 15.35 9.64
N VAL A 37 18.21 15.59 8.42
CA VAL A 37 16.76 15.55 8.17
C VAL A 37 16.22 14.17 8.48
N LEU A 38 16.82 13.10 7.93
CA LEU A 38 16.38 11.72 8.17
C LEU A 38 16.36 11.37 9.66
N ALA A 39 17.40 11.73 10.40
CA ALA A 39 17.47 11.50 11.84
C ALA A 39 16.32 12.18 12.63
N ARG A 40 15.80 13.32 12.15
CA ARG A 40 14.64 13.98 12.76
C ARG A 40 13.31 13.32 12.44
N ILE A 41 13.19 12.67 11.27
CA ILE A 41 11.89 12.19 10.75
C ILE A 41 11.70 10.68 10.83
N VAL A 42 12.74 9.92 11.17
CA VAL A 42 12.67 8.45 11.19
C VAL A 42 11.86 7.91 12.37
N ASP A 43 11.88 8.61 13.52
CA ASP A 43 11.25 8.13 14.76
C ASP A 43 9.83 8.68 14.93
N GLY A 44 8.86 7.79 15.16
CA GLY A 44 7.50 8.16 15.60
C GLY A 44 6.57 8.72 14.50
N ASP A 45 6.96 8.67 13.23
CA ASP A 45 6.19 9.18 12.07
C ASP A 45 5.72 10.65 12.22
N PRO A 46 6.64 11.60 12.44
CA PRO A 46 6.28 12.99 12.73
C PRO A 46 5.68 13.70 11.51
N LEU A 47 5.84 13.13 10.31
CA LEU A 47 5.23 13.62 9.06
C LEU A 47 3.86 12.99 8.77
N GLY A 48 3.46 11.94 9.51
CA GLY A 48 2.23 11.18 9.27
C GLY A 48 2.24 10.43 7.93
N LEU A 49 3.39 9.88 7.52
CA LEU A 49 3.54 9.12 6.29
C LEU A 49 2.81 7.78 6.35
N ARG A 50 2.73 7.10 7.51
CA ARG A 50 2.09 5.78 7.62
C ARG A 50 0.61 5.78 7.16
N PRO A 51 -0.27 6.68 7.63
CA PRO A 51 -1.65 6.72 7.14
C PRO A 51 -1.74 7.11 5.65
N ARG A 52 -0.83 7.97 5.15
CA ARG A 52 -0.77 8.36 3.73
C ARG A 52 -0.37 7.18 2.84
N ILE A 53 0.62 6.40 3.27
CA ILE A 53 1.05 5.16 2.60
C ILE A 53 -0.07 4.14 2.59
N ALA A 54 -0.72 3.90 3.74
CA ALA A 54 -1.86 2.98 3.80
C ALA A 54 -2.99 3.40 2.84
N ALA A 55 -3.32 4.69 2.79
CA ALA A 55 -4.33 5.22 1.86
C ALA A 55 -3.90 5.07 0.39
N ALA A 56 -2.64 5.35 0.08
CA ALA A 56 -2.10 5.23 -1.28
C ALA A 56 -2.07 3.77 -1.77
N LEU A 57 -1.59 2.84 -0.93
CA LEU A 57 -1.55 1.41 -1.25
C LEU A 57 -2.96 0.84 -1.46
N ARG A 58 -3.93 1.21 -0.61
CA ARG A 58 -5.33 0.81 -0.78
C ARG A 58 -5.93 1.36 -2.07
N ARG A 59 -5.75 2.67 -2.34
CA ARG A 59 -6.27 3.33 -3.55
C ARG A 59 -5.69 2.74 -4.82
N GLY A 60 -4.43 2.33 -4.80
CA GLY A 60 -3.78 1.68 -5.95
C GLY A 60 -3.99 0.17 -6.05
N ALA A 61 -4.63 -0.43 -5.03
CA ALA A 61 -4.75 -1.87 -4.85
C ALA A 61 -3.39 -2.58 -4.98
N TRP A 62 -2.37 -2.08 -4.27
CA TRP A 62 -1.00 -2.59 -4.32
C TRP A 62 -0.72 -3.58 -3.18
N LEU A 63 -0.05 -4.69 -3.48
CA LEU A 63 0.40 -5.70 -2.51
C LEU A 63 1.90 -5.50 -2.22
N MET A 64 2.20 -4.46 -1.44
CA MET A 64 3.57 -4.06 -1.13
C MET A 64 3.85 -4.08 0.36
N ASP A 65 5.13 -4.24 0.70
CA ASP A 65 5.64 -4.05 2.05
C ASP A 65 5.58 -2.55 2.42
N ALA A 66 4.65 -2.20 3.30
CA ALA A 66 4.42 -0.82 3.72
C ALA A 66 5.61 -0.19 4.45
N ASP A 67 6.42 -0.98 5.17
CA ASP A 67 7.62 -0.46 5.84
C ASP A 67 8.72 -0.15 4.82
N ARG A 68 8.82 -0.93 3.75
CA ARG A 68 9.73 -0.61 2.64
C ARG A 68 9.33 0.68 1.92
N VAL A 69 8.02 0.88 1.70
CA VAL A 69 7.49 2.15 1.17
C VAL A 69 7.78 3.31 2.12
N LEU A 70 7.61 3.12 3.43
CA LEU A 70 7.93 4.12 4.44
C LEU A 70 9.40 4.52 4.42
N LEU A 71 10.32 3.56 4.41
CA LEU A 71 11.76 3.84 4.36
C LEU A 71 12.13 4.60 3.08
N ARG A 72 11.55 4.23 1.94
CA ARG A 72 11.75 4.95 0.67
C ARG A 72 11.21 6.38 0.74
N ALA A 73 9.99 6.56 1.23
CA ALA A 73 9.36 7.86 1.37
C ALA A 73 10.13 8.77 2.33
N LEU A 74 10.63 8.25 3.46
CA LEU A 74 11.50 8.98 4.39
C LEU A 74 12.81 9.41 3.72
N ALA A 75 13.45 8.53 2.94
CA ALA A 75 14.66 8.87 2.19
C ALA A 75 14.41 9.96 1.14
N LEU A 76 13.27 9.91 0.44
CA LEU A 76 12.85 10.95 -0.50
C LEU A 76 12.59 12.29 0.22
N CYS A 77 11.88 12.24 1.35
CA CYS A 77 11.62 13.43 2.17
C CYS A 77 12.91 14.04 2.70
N ALA A 78 13.86 13.23 3.16
CA ALA A 78 15.15 13.69 3.64
C ALA A 78 16.00 14.33 2.53
N ARG A 79 16.03 13.70 1.35
CA ARG A 79 16.81 14.19 0.19
C ARG A 79 16.27 15.50 -0.38
N ARG A 80 14.94 15.68 -0.37
CA ARG A 80 14.25 16.80 -1.01
C ARG A 80 13.71 17.85 -0.03
N GLY A 81 13.66 17.55 1.25
CA GLY A 81 13.11 18.41 2.28
C GLY A 81 13.87 19.73 2.41
N ALA A 82 15.19 19.70 2.25
CA ALA A 82 16.04 20.89 2.33
C ALA A 82 15.73 21.95 1.26
N SER A 83 15.23 21.53 0.09
CA SER A 83 14.85 22.45 -1.00
C SER A 83 13.37 22.82 -1.00
N TYR A 84 12.56 22.20 -0.14
CA TYR A 84 11.13 22.48 -0.06
C TYR A 84 10.87 23.85 0.59
N ARG A 85 10.13 24.71 -0.12
CA ARG A 85 9.86 26.11 0.28
C ARG A 85 8.41 26.34 0.73
N GLY A 86 7.68 25.28 1.08
CA GLY A 86 6.26 25.38 1.42
C GLY A 86 5.33 25.48 0.20
N ARG A 87 5.84 25.15 -1.00
CA ARG A 87 5.06 25.02 -2.24
C ARG A 87 5.47 23.74 -2.96
N PRO A 88 4.54 22.85 -3.36
CA PRO A 88 3.08 22.88 -3.09
C PRO A 88 2.75 22.80 -1.59
N ALA A 89 1.47 22.70 -1.19
CA ALA A 89 1.10 22.50 0.22
C ALA A 89 1.77 21.24 0.79
N ILE A 90 2.05 21.22 2.11
CA ILE A 90 2.83 20.11 2.70
C ILE A 90 2.16 18.74 2.50
N ASP A 91 0.84 18.68 2.60
CA ASP A 91 0.10 17.43 2.40
C ASP A 91 0.26 16.90 0.98
N GLU A 92 0.07 17.76 -0.03
CA GLU A 92 0.28 17.43 -1.44
C GLU A 92 1.73 17.04 -1.72
N TRP A 93 2.69 17.76 -1.12
CA TRP A 93 4.10 17.46 -1.27
C TRP A 93 4.44 16.08 -0.70
N LEU A 94 3.93 15.74 0.48
CA LEU A 94 4.13 14.43 1.12
C LEU A 94 3.45 13.31 0.33
N GLU A 95 2.23 13.53 -0.16
CA GLU A 95 1.54 12.57 -1.04
C GLU A 95 2.34 12.30 -2.32
N ALA A 96 2.93 13.33 -2.93
CA ALA A 96 3.81 13.16 -4.06
C ALA A 96 5.07 12.34 -3.73
N ARG A 97 5.64 12.49 -2.52
CA ARG A 97 6.78 11.65 -2.08
C ARG A 97 6.38 10.20 -1.83
N VAL A 98 5.17 9.96 -1.32
CA VAL A 98 4.63 8.60 -1.14
C VAL A 98 4.39 7.93 -2.49
N GLN A 99 3.78 8.65 -3.44
CA GLN A 99 3.50 8.13 -4.78
C GLN A 99 4.80 7.79 -5.51
N GLU A 100 5.78 8.69 -5.47
CA GLU A 100 7.11 8.46 -6.02
C GLU A 100 7.83 7.27 -5.37
N ALA A 101 7.70 7.09 -4.04
CA ALA A 101 8.26 5.93 -3.36
C ALA A 101 7.67 4.61 -3.85
N ILE A 102 6.37 4.58 -4.13
CA ILE A 102 5.68 3.41 -4.69
C ILE A 102 6.18 3.14 -6.11
N GLU A 103 6.26 4.18 -6.95
CA GLU A 103 6.74 4.08 -8.33
C GLU A 103 8.18 3.55 -8.40
N ASP A 104 9.11 4.12 -7.63
CA ASP A 104 10.50 3.65 -7.60
C ASP A 104 10.58 2.15 -7.21
N LEU A 105 9.73 1.72 -6.27
CA LEU A 105 9.72 0.33 -5.80
C LEU A 105 9.11 -0.64 -6.82
N LEU A 106 8.09 -0.19 -7.57
CA LEU A 106 7.53 -0.96 -8.68
C LEU A 106 8.56 -1.11 -9.82
N GLU A 107 9.32 -0.05 -10.13
CA GLU A 107 10.40 -0.10 -11.11
C GLU A 107 11.51 -1.07 -10.69
N GLU A 108 11.92 -1.04 -9.41
CA GLU A 108 12.89 -1.99 -8.85
C GLU A 108 12.40 -3.44 -8.91
N GLU A 109 11.12 -3.66 -8.63
CA GLU A 109 10.49 -4.97 -8.70
C GLU A 109 10.49 -5.50 -10.14
N HIS A 110 10.11 -4.66 -11.10
CA HIS A 110 10.09 -4.98 -12.53
C HIS A 110 11.50 -5.30 -13.06
N ALA A 111 12.50 -4.52 -12.65
CA ALA A 111 13.88 -4.76 -13.03
C ALA A 111 14.53 -5.95 -12.29
N ALA A 112 13.80 -6.62 -11.39
CA ALA A 112 14.28 -7.70 -10.53
C ALA A 112 15.57 -7.35 -9.76
N ARG A 113 15.80 -6.06 -9.48
CA ARG A 113 17.06 -5.55 -8.90
C ARG A 113 17.14 -5.72 -7.39
N ALA A 114 16.00 -5.83 -6.72
CA ALA A 114 15.95 -5.85 -5.28
C ALA A 114 15.63 -7.24 -4.71
N PRO A 115 16.27 -7.62 -3.58
CA PRO A 115 15.90 -8.82 -2.86
C PRO A 115 14.47 -8.73 -2.32
N ALA A 116 13.87 -9.89 -2.04
CA ALA A 116 12.61 -9.98 -1.31
C ALA A 116 12.80 -9.40 0.11
N SER A 117 11.80 -8.67 0.62
CA SER A 117 11.88 -8.10 1.97
C SER A 117 11.59 -9.14 3.05
N ALA A 118 11.89 -8.81 4.31
CA ALA A 118 11.55 -9.66 5.45
C ALA A 118 10.03 -9.95 5.53
N ALA A 119 9.19 -8.96 5.21
CA ALA A 119 7.74 -9.15 5.16
C ALA A 119 7.33 -10.23 4.14
N PHE A 120 8.00 -10.29 2.98
CA PHE A 120 7.78 -11.36 2.01
C PHE A 120 8.19 -12.73 2.56
N ALA A 121 9.29 -12.80 3.33
CA ALA A 121 9.70 -14.06 3.94
C ALA A 121 8.68 -14.56 4.99
N ASP A 122 8.16 -13.65 5.81
CA ASP A 122 7.15 -13.97 6.82
C ASP A 122 5.81 -14.38 6.20
N LEU A 123 5.40 -13.72 5.10
CA LEU A 123 4.18 -14.05 4.36
C LEU A 123 4.30 -15.32 3.52
N ALA A 124 5.48 -15.61 2.95
CA ALA A 124 5.68 -16.77 2.08
C ALA A 124 5.66 -18.09 2.87
N ARG A 125 6.14 -18.08 4.13
CA ARG A 125 6.22 -19.25 5.00
C ARG A 125 4.88 -19.99 5.18
N PRO A 126 3.78 -19.36 5.64
CA PRO A 126 2.50 -20.05 5.81
C PRO A 126 1.89 -20.54 4.48
N LEU A 127 2.32 -19.98 3.34
CA LEU A 127 1.86 -20.37 2.01
C LEU A 127 2.71 -21.48 1.37
N ALA A 128 3.73 -21.97 2.07
CA ALA A 128 4.74 -22.89 1.52
C ALA A 128 5.37 -22.38 0.21
N LEU A 129 5.54 -21.05 0.09
CA LEU A 129 6.19 -20.39 -1.02
C LEU A 129 7.61 -19.95 -0.63
N SER A 130 8.48 -19.79 -1.63
CA SER A 130 9.73 -19.04 -1.42
C SER A 130 9.44 -17.53 -1.48
N PRO A 131 10.23 -16.69 -0.79
CA PRO A 131 10.09 -15.22 -0.87
C PRO A 131 10.16 -14.71 -2.31
N GLU A 132 10.99 -15.32 -3.15
CA GLU A 132 11.17 -14.99 -4.56
C GLU A 132 9.93 -15.34 -5.39
N ARG A 133 9.31 -16.50 -5.11
CA ARG A 133 8.05 -16.90 -5.77
C ARG A 133 6.90 -15.97 -5.39
N LEU A 134 6.81 -15.59 -4.12
CA LEU A 134 5.81 -14.61 -3.67
C LEU A 134 6.06 -13.24 -4.30
N ARG A 135 7.30 -12.78 -4.37
CA ARG A 135 7.67 -11.54 -5.06
C ARG A 135 7.30 -11.58 -6.54
N ALA A 136 7.62 -12.65 -7.25
CA ALA A 136 7.25 -12.81 -8.65
C ALA A 136 5.71 -12.82 -8.84
N ALA A 137 4.96 -13.44 -7.93
CA ALA A 137 3.51 -13.40 -7.92
C ALA A 137 2.97 -11.96 -7.75
N CYS A 138 3.49 -11.22 -6.78
CA CYS A 138 3.15 -9.81 -6.57
C CYS A 138 3.48 -8.96 -7.79
N ALA A 139 4.64 -9.13 -8.42
CA ALA A 139 5.02 -8.42 -9.63
C ALA A 139 4.02 -8.65 -10.79
N ARG A 140 3.61 -9.91 -11.02
CA ARG A 140 2.57 -10.24 -12.03
C ARG A 140 1.23 -9.61 -11.69
N PHE A 141 0.86 -9.60 -10.42
CA PHE A 141 -0.36 -8.95 -9.94
C PHE A 141 -0.31 -7.43 -10.14
N HIS A 142 0.80 -6.78 -9.81
CA HIS A 142 1.01 -5.34 -9.97
C HIS A 142 0.91 -4.90 -11.45
N ALA A 143 1.32 -5.77 -12.38
CA ALA A 143 1.20 -5.52 -13.82
C ALA A 143 -0.24 -5.59 -14.38
N ARG A 144 -1.22 -6.09 -13.61
CA ARG A 144 -2.63 -6.16 -14.05
C ARG A 144 -3.28 -4.77 -14.08
N PRO A 145 -4.32 -4.53 -14.90
CA PRO A 145 -5.11 -3.29 -14.84
C PRO A 145 -5.65 -2.99 -13.43
N ARG A 146 -5.79 -1.71 -13.09
CA ARG A 146 -6.20 -1.27 -11.75
C ARG A 146 -7.55 -1.87 -11.34
N GLU A 147 -8.50 -1.94 -12.26
CA GLU A 147 -9.84 -2.48 -12.05
C GLU A 147 -9.81 -3.97 -11.67
N GLU A 148 -8.82 -4.71 -12.17
CA GLU A 148 -8.64 -6.12 -11.78
C GLU A 148 -8.05 -6.26 -10.39
N ARG A 149 -7.07 -5.42 -10.05
CA ARG A 149 -6.47 -5.39 -8.71
C ARG A 149 -7.49 -4.96 -7.65
N GLU A 150 -8.28 -3.92 -7.94
CA GLU A 150 -9.35 -3.45 -7.06
C GLU A 150 -10.42 -4.53 -6.83
N ALA A 151 -10.85 -5.22 -7.88
CA ALA A 151 -11.79 -6.33 -7.77
C ALA A 151 -11.24 -7.47 -6.88
N TYR A 152 -9.95 -7.79 -7.03
CA TYR A 152 -9.28 -8.77 -6.19
C TYR A 152 -9.24 -8.35 -4.72
N VAL A 153 -8.75 -7.14 -4.41
CA VAL A 153 -8.67 -6.63 -3.04
C VAL A 153 -10.06 -6.67 -2.40
N ARG A 154 -11.07 -6.14 -3.09
CA ARG A 154 -12.45 -6.10 -2.62
C ARG A 154 -13.01 -7.48 -2.27
N LEU A 155 -12.94 -8.44 -3.21
CA LEU A 155 -13.60 -9.73 -3.06
C LEU A 155 -12.79 -10.73 -2.24
N VAL A 156 -11.47 -10.72 -2.36
CA VAL A 156 -10.60 -11.75 -1.79
C VAL A 156 -9.99 -11.30 -0.46
N LEU A 157 -9.46 -10.08 -0.39
CA LEU A 157 -8.78 -9.59 0.82
C LEU A 157 -9.79 -8.99 1.81
N ASP A 158 -10.64 -8.08 1.35
CA ASP A 158 -11.65 -7.42 2.17
C ASP A 158 -12.89 -8.29 2.39
N ARG A 159 -13.01 -9.41 1.66
CA ARG A 159 -14.14 -10.35 1.72
C ARG A 159 -15.50 -9.68 1.58
N ARG A 160 -15.57 -8.60 0.80
CA ARG A 160 -16.83 -7.90 0.52
C ARG A 160 -17.73 -8.82 -0.31
N PRO A 161 -19.04 -8.86 -0.03
CA PRO A 161 -19.97 -9.65 -0.83
C PRO A 161 -20.05 -9.11 -2.26
N LEU A 162 -20.27 -10.03 -3.20
CA LEU A 162 -20.24 -9.74 -4.63
C LEU A 162 -21.39 -8.79 -5.03
N GLU A 163 -22.52 -8.91 -4.34
CA GLU A 163 -23.74 -8.12 -4.51
C GLU A 163 -23.52 -6.63 -4.25
N GLU A 164 -22.54 -6.28 -3.40
CA GLU A 164 -22.19 -4.88 -3.13
C GLU A 164 -21.31 -4.26 -4.25
N SER A 165 -20.93 -5.03 -5.29
CA SER A 165 -19.95 -4.62 -6.31
C SER A 165 -20.52 -3.69 -7.39
N GLY A 166 -21.78 -3.28 -7.25
CA GLY A 166 -22.45 -2.37 -8.16
C GLY A 166 -23.06 -3.07 -9.36
N THR A 167 -22.98 -2.43 -10.52
CA THR A 167 -23.87 -2.69 -11.66
C THR A 167 -23.55 -3.97 -12.45
N ASP A 168 -22.31 -4.49 -12.37
CA ASP A 168 -21.94 -5.75 -13.01
C ASP A 168 -21.14 -6.67 -12.06
N PRO A 169 -21.86 -7.45 -11.23
CA PRO A 169 -21.25 -8.41 -10.32
C PRO A 169 -20.43 -9.51 -11.03
N LEU A 170 -20.88 -9.96 -12.22
CA LEU A 170 -20.20 -11.02 -12.95
C LEU A 170 -18.87 -10.56 -13.53
N GLU A 171 -18.82 -9.36 -14.11
CA GLU A 171 -17.56 -8.79 -14.59
C GLU A 171 -16.59 -8.50 -13.43
N THR A 172 -17.11 -8.08 -12.27
CA THR A 172 -16.29 -7.91 -11.06
C THR A 172 -15.66 -9.24 -10.61
N ALA A 173 -16.43 -10.32 -10.59
CA ALA A 173 -15.91 -11.65 -10.28
C ALA A 173 -14.86 -12.12 -11.32
N ARG A 174 -15.09 -11.86 -12.62
CA ARG A 174 -14.12 -12.19 -13.68
C ARG A 174 -12.81 -11.41 -13.52
N ARG A 175 -12.88 -10.12 -13.20
CA ARG A 175 -11.72 -9.26 -12.90
C ARG A 175 -10.91 -9.81 -11.73
N ALA A 176 -11.57 -10.11 -10.62
CA ALA A 176 -10.91 -10.71 -9.45
C ALA A 176 -10.27 -12.07 -9.78
N ARG A 177 -10.94 -12.90 -10.60
CA ARG A 177 -10.38 -14.17 -11.07
C ARG A 177 -9.13 -13.97 -11.92
N ARG A 178 -9.11 -13.02 -12.87
CA ARG A 178 -7.92 -12.72 -13.70
C ARG A 178 -6.73 -12.30 -12.84
N ALA A 179 -6.95 -11.43 -11.86
CA ALA A 179 -5.93 -11.04 -10.89
C ALA A 179 -5.45 -12.21 -10.00
N THR A 180 -6.36 -13.09 -9.58
CA THR A 180 -6.01 -14.30 -8.81
C THR A 180 -5.12 -15.25 -9.62
N LEU A 181 -5.45 -15.47 -10.90
CA LEU A 181 -4.64 -16.31 -11.78
C LEU A 181 -3.21 -15.75 -11.98
N ALA A 182 -3.07 -14.43 -12.08
CA ALA A 182 -1.77 -13.77 -12.16
C ALA A 182 -0.91 -14.02 -10.90
N LEU A 183 -1.52 -14.04 -9.70
CA LEU A 183 -0.82 -14.41 -8.47
C LEU A 183 -0.38 -15.88 -8.49
N LEU A 184 -1.28 -16.80 -8.85
CA LEU A 184 -1.01 -18.24 -8.88
C LEU A 184 0.00 -18.64 -9.98
N GLY A 185 0.25 -17.77 -10.96
CA GLY A 185 1.14 -18.06 -12.09
C GLY A 185 0.51 -18.95 -13.15
N GLY A 186 -0.82 -19.05 -13.17
CA GLY A 186 -1.56 -19.68 -14.24
C GLY A 186 -1.85 -18.65 -15.32
N GLU A 187 -1.13 -18.72 -16.43
CA GLU A 187 -1.69 -18.26 -17.70
C GLU A 187 -2.61 -19.37 -18.21
N GLY A 188 -3.80 -19.00 -18.68
CA GLY A 188 -4.71 -19.97 -19.29
C GLY A 188 -3.99 -20.67 -20.43
N SER A 189 -3.85 -21.99 -20.29
CA SER A 189 -3.74 -22.87 -21.45
C SER A 189 -5.05 -22.89 -22.23
#